data_AF-A0A6V7XY27-F1
#
_entry.id   AF-A0A6V7XY27-F1
#
_cell.length_a   1.000
_cell.length_b   1.000
_cell.length_c   1.000
_cell.angle_alpha   90.00
_cell.angle_beta   90.00
_cell.angle_gamma   90.00
#
_symmetry.space_group_name_H-M   'P 1'
#
loop_
_entity.id
_entity.type
_entity.pdbx_description
1 polymer ?
#
loop_
_entity_poly.entity_id
_entity_poly.type
_entity_poly.pdbx_seq_one_letter_code
_entity_poly.pdbx_strand_id
1 'polypeptide(L)'
;MVKDRLQELHKARPSLRSPTELSVSGLTNNLQLGNNDYFLQQIAQMNSCLDEIDCLIKQMLQVQQTILCRTIAEPQDKHQLDLIINQFRKLVGELRNNLQKLEFEQQQEKSLNLTSNATQRINLNQVEQLKRRLCQILEKFSKIERRLSTTKRVKRQLELAGEPLNQEDVEHLLEKNLNKFFIEILTQ
;
A
#
# COMPACT_ATOMS: atom_id res chain seq x y z
N MET A 1 -1.26 34.79 -4.59
CA MET A 1 0.15 34.54 -4.20
C MET A 1 0.38 35.06 -2.80
N VAL A 2 0.73 34.20 -1.85
CA VAL A 2 1.10 34.61 -0.49
C VAL A 2 2.46 35.31 -0.57
N LYS A 3 2.54 36.57 -0.09
CA LYS A 3 3.81 37.32 -0.06
C LYS A 3 4.76 36.66 0.95
N ASP A 4 5.95 36.32 0.49
CA ASP A 4 7.04 35.84 1.34
C ASP A 4 7.49 36.95 2.29
N ARG A 5 7.30 36.74 3.60
CA ARG A 5 7.63 37.67 4.69
C ARG A 5 8.88 37.26 5.45
N LEU A 6 9.64 36.29 4.95
CA LEU A 6 10.87 35.81 5.60
C LEU A 6 11.88 36.95 5.84
N GLN A 7 11.96 37.90 4.90
CA GLN A 7 12.83 39.07 5.02
C GLN A 7 12.36 40.08 6.10
N GLU A 8 11.05 40.21 6.32
CA GLU A 8 10.51 41.05 7.41
C GLU A 8 10.86 40.46 8.78
N LEU A 9 10.79 39.12 8.91
CA LEU A 9 11.19 38.39 10.12
C LEU A 9 12.68 38.56 10.45
N HIS A 10 13.55 38.48 9.44
CA HIS A 10 14.99 38.70 9.65
C HIS A 10 15.31 40.13 10.12
N LYS A 11 14.59 41.14 9.60
CA LYS A 11 14.75 42.54 9.99
C LYS A 11 14.22 42.82 11.39
N ALA A 12 13.16 42.13 11.82
CA ALA A 12 12.54 42.29 13.14
C ALA A 12 13.35 41.66 14.30
N ARG A 13 14.47 40.96 14.03
CA ARG A 13 15.31 40.31 15.05
C ARG A 13 16.69 40.98 15.20
N PRO A 14 16.79 42.23 15.69
CA PRO A 14 18.04 43.00 15.66
C PRO A 14 19.09 42.60 16.73
N SER A 15 18.85 41.62 17.61
CA SER A 15 19.73 41.35 18.77
C SER A 15 20.33 39.94 18.90
N LEU A 16 20.37 39.13 17.84
CA LEU A 16 21.14 37.86 17.84
C LEU A 16 22.28 37.90 16.83
N ARG A 17 22.95 39.05 16.75
CA ARG A 17 24.21 39.21 16.01
C ARG A 17 25.40 38.97 16.94
N SER A 18 25.40 37.83 17.61
CA SER A 18 26.62 37.11 17.90
C SER A 18 26.40 35.70 17.36
N PRO A 19 27.33 35.13 16.58
CA PRO A 19 27.41 33.69 16.44
C PRO A 19 27.96 33.16 17.77
N THR A 20 27.24 33.41 18.87
CA THR A 20 27.33 32.51 20.00
C THR A 20 26.78 31.24 19.42
N GLU A 21 27.67 30.30 19.14
CA GLU A 21 27.34 28.92 18.85
C GLU A 21 26.17 28.56 19.77
N LEU A 22 24.96 28.55 19.23
CA LEU A 22 23.89 27.74 19.76
C LEU A 22 24.45 26.35 19.57
N SER A 23 25.23 25.92 20.56
CA SER A 23 25.84 24.62 20.60
C SER A 23 24.66 23.66 20.48
N VAL A 24 24.50 23.13 19.26
CA VAL A 24 23.49 22.12 18.92
C VAL A 24 23.72 20.87 19.80
N SER A 25 24.81 20.82 20.56
CA SER A 25 25.08 19.87 21.63
C SER A 25 23.97 19.76 22.69
N GLY A 26 23.10 20.76 22.84
CA GLY A 26 21.94 20.68 23.74
C GLY A 26 20.71 19.95 23.15
N LEU A 27 20.60 19.84 21.82
CA LEU A 27 19.51 19.14 21.14
C LEU A 27 19.89 17.72 20.71
N THR A 28 21.18 17.37 20.75
CA THR A 28 21.68 16.05 20.37
C THR A 28 21.40 14.97 21.41
N ASN A 29 21.10 15.35 22.66
CA ASN A 29 21.01 14.38 23.76
C ASN A 29 19.71 13.54 23.79
N ASN A 30 18.82 13.70 22.82
CA ASN A 30 17.67 12.80 22.62
C ASN A 30 17.55 12.32 21.16
N LEU A 31 18.63 12.44 20.37
CA LEU A 31 18.68 11.75 19.09
C LEU A 31 19.00 10.28 19.37
N GLN A 32 17.95 9.57 19.74
CA GLN A 32 17.77 8.15 19.51
C GLN A 32 17.69 7.92 17.98
N LEU A 33 18.71 8.37 17.26
CA LEU A 33 18.80 8.38 15.80
C LEU A 33 18.86 6.93 15.32
N GLY A 34 19.65 6.08 15.99
CA GLY A 34 19.83 4.67 15.59
C GLY A 34 18.54 3.84 15.55
N ASN A 35 17.62 3.98 16.53
CA ASN A 35 16.36 3.24 16.52
C ASN A 35 15.35 3.84 15.53
N ASN A 36 15.32 5.17 15.38
CA ASN A 36 14.46 5.82 14.40
C ASN A 36 14.93 5.53 12.96
N ASP A 37 16.23 5.45 12.72
CA ASP A 37 16.81 5.15 11.40
C ASP A 37 16.46 3.73 10.95
N TYR A 38 16.54 2.74 11.85
CA TYR A 38 16.09 1.37 11.56
C TYR A 38 14.59 1.34 11.24
N PHE A 39 13.75 2.01 12.03
CA PHE A 39 12.31 2.09 11.77
C PHE A 39 12.03 2.73 10.40
N LEU A 40 12.67 3.87 10.09
CA LEU A 40 12.50 4.56 8.81
C LEU A 40 12.98 3.70 7.63
N GLN A 41 14.06 2.94 7.79
CA GLN A 41 14.53 1.99 6.79
C GLN A 41 13.50 0.87 6.54
N GLN A 42 12.90 0.31 7.60
CA GLN A 42 11.84 -0.69 7.48
C GLN A 42 10.61 -0.11 6.75
N ILE A 43 10.19 1.11 7.10
CA ILE A 43 9.09 1.81 6.41
C ILE A 43 9.42 2.05 4.93
N ALA A 44 10.66 2.45 4.61
CA ALA A 44 11.09 2.66 3.23
C ALA A 44 11.07 1.35 2.42
N GLN A 45 11.55 0.25 3.00
CA GLN A 45 11.50 -1.07 2.37
C GLN A 45 10.05 -1.51 2.11
N MET A 46 9.15 -1.31 3.08
CA MET A 46 7.73 -1.66 2.94
C MET A 46 7.03 -0.81 1.87
N ASN A 47 7.38 0.47 1.76
CA ASN A 47 6.91 1.31 0.66
C ASN A 47 7.42 0.82 -0.70
N SER A 48 8.69 0.40 -0.79
CA SER A 48 9.24 -0.21 -2.02
C SER A 48 8.49 -1.49 -2.40
N CYS A 49 8.17 -2.36 -1.43
CA CYS A 49 7.34 -3.54 -1.69
C CYS A 49 5.93 -3.15 -2.17
N LEU A 50 5.32 -2.11 -1.60
CA LEU A 50 4.03 -1.59 -2.06
C LEU A 50 4.10 -1.06 -3.51
N ASP A 51 5.18 -0.37 -3.87
CA ASP A 51 5.41 0.10 -5.24
C ASP A 51 5.57 -1.07 -6.23
N GLU A 52 6.27 -2.13 -5.82
CA GLU A 52 6.41 -3.36 -6.60
C GLU A 52 5.05 -4.05 -6.80
N ILE A 53 4.24 -4.16 -5.74
CA ILE A 53 2.90 -4.73 -5.82
C ILE A 53 1.99 -3.89 -6.75
N ASP A 54 2.06 -2.56 -6.68
CA ASP A 54 1.33 -1.67 -7.61
C ASP A 54 1.79 -1.89 -9.07
N CYS A 55 3.08 -2.19 -9.30
CA CYS A 55 3.58 -2.56 -10.62
C CYS A 55 3.02 -3.90 -11.10
N LEU A 56 2.98 -4.92 -10.24
CA LEU A 56 2.36 -6.21 -10.56
C LEU A 56 0.88 -6.07 -10.92
N ILE A 57 0.13 -5.20 -10.23
CA ILE A 57 -1.26 -4.88 -10.57
C ILE A 57 -1.37 -4.30 -11.99
N LYS A 58 -0.47 -3.39 -12.37
CA LYS A 58 -0.45 -2.80 -13.73
C LYS A 58 -0.12 -3.85 -14.80
N GLN A 59 0.85 -4.74 -14.52
CA GLN A 59 1.19 -5.83 -15.43
C GLN A 59 0.02 -6.82 -15.58
N MET A 60 -0.65 -7.16 -14.48
CA MET A 60 -1.86 -7.99 -14.48
C MET A 60 -2.95 -7.40 -15.38
N LEU A 61 -3.18 -6.08 -15.31
CA LEU A 61 -4.12 -5.37 -16.17
C LEU A 61 -3.75 -5.47 -17.65
N GLN A 62 -2.47 -5.31 -18.00
CA GLN A 62 -2.01 -5.38 -19.39
C GLN A 62 -2.17 -6.78 -19.98
N VAL A 63 -1.77 -7.81 -19.24
CA VAL A 63 -1.96 -9.21 -19.66
C VAL A 63 -3.46 -9.51 -19.78
N GLN A 64 -4.27 -9.04 -18.84
CA GLN A 64 -5.72 -9.19 -18.90
C GLN A 64 -6.33 -8.50 -20.13
N GLN A 65 -5.95 -7.26 -20.44
CA GLN A 65 -6.39 -6.56 -21.64
C GLN A 65 -6.01 -7.34 -22.90
N THR A 66 -4.78 -7.86 -22.97
CA THR A 66 -4.30 -8.68 -24.09
C THR A 66 -5.14 -9.94 -24.28
N ILE A 67 -5.44 -10.66 -23.19
CA ILE A 67 -6.31 -11.84 -23.21
C ILE A 67 -7.72 -11.52 -23.70
N LEU A 68 -8.26 -10.35 -23.31
CA LEU A 68 -9.61 -9.91 -23.69
C LEU A 68 -9.70 -9.44 -25.14
N CYS A 69 -8.64 -8.78 -25.65
CA CYS A 69 -8.58 -8.31 -27.04
C CYS A 69 -8.39 -9.47 -28.04
N ARG A 70 -7.89 -10.62 -27.61
CA ARG A 70 -7.72 -11.80 -28.46
C ARG A 70 -8.97 -12.68 -28.44
N THR A 71 -9.39 -13.12 -29.62
CA THR A 71 -10.52 -14.06 -29.79
C THR A 71 -10.24 -15.41 -29.13
N ILE A 72 -8.97 -15.85 -29.13
CA ILE A 72 -8.48 -17.06 -28.46
C ILE A 72 -7.34 -16.65 -27.52
N ALA A 73 -7.46 -16.97 -26.23
CA ALA A 73 -6.43 -16.69 -25.24
C ALA A 73 -5.30 -17.71 -25.33
N GLU A 74 -4.05 -17.26 -25.44
CA GLU A 74 -2.89 -18.15 -25.53
C GLU A 74 -2.58 -18.81 -24.18
N PRO A 75 -2.09 -20.06 -24.16
CA PRO A 75 -1.66 -20.72 -22.92
C PRO A 75 -0.57 -19.95 -22.18
N GLN A 76 0.30 -19.23 -22.92
CA GLN A 76 1.38 -18.42 -22.37
C GLN A 76 0.85 -17.23 -21.55
N ASP A 77 -0.16 -16.50 -22.05
CA ASP A 77 -0.76 -15.37 -21.35
C ASP A 77 -1.42 -15.80 -20.03
N LYS A 78 -2.04 -17.00 -20.01
CA LYS A 78 -2.63 -17.58 -18.79
C LYS A 78 -1.56 -17.93 -17.76
N HIS A 79 -0.48 -18.57 -18.20
CA HIS A 79 0.64 -18.89 -17.32
C HIS A 79 1.29 -17.63 -16.75
N GLN A 80 1.49 -16.60 -17.58
CA GLN A 80 2.02 -15.30 -17.14
C GLN A 80 1.10 -14.64 -16.10
N LEU A 81 -0.21 -14.68 -16.32
CA LEU A 81 -1.19 -14.17 -15.36
C LEU A 81 -1.12 -14.91 -14.01
N ASP A 82 -1.04 -16.24 -14.04
CA ASP A 82 -0.93 -17.06 -12.82
C ASP A 82 0.38 -16.77 -12.07
N LEU A 83 1.50 -16.58 -12.78
CA LEU A 83 2.77 -16.16 -12.19
C LEU A 83 2.64 -14.80 -11.49
N ILE A 84 2.03 -13.81 -12.13
CA ILE A 84 1.82 -12.47 -11.56
C ILE A 84 0.95 -12.56 -10.30
N ILE A 85 -0.13 -13.35 -10.32
CA ILE A 85 -1.00 -13.54 -9.14
C ILE A 85 -0.24 -14.21 -8.00
N ASN A 86 0.59 -15.22 -8.28
CA ASN A 86 1.38 -15.89 -7.26
C ASN A 86 2.44 -14.96 -6.66
N GLN A 87 3.13 -14.17 -7.48
CA GLN A 87 4.08 -13.16 -7.02
C GLN A 87 3.40 -12.09 -6.16
N PHE A 88 2.23 -11.60 -6.60
CA PHE A 88 1.41 -10.65 -5.84
C PHE A 88 1.08 -11.19 -4.45
N ARG A 89 0.56 -12.43 -4.36
CA ARG A 89 0.21 -13.07 -3.09
C ARG A 89 1.42 -13.21 -2.17
N LYS A 90 2.57 -13.58 -2.73
CA LYS A 90 3.82 -13.72 -1.97
C LYS A 90 4.25 -12.38 -1.36
N LEU A 91 4.34 -11.32 -2.16
CA LEU A 91 4.75 -9.99 -1.70
C LEU A 91 3.77 -9.39 -0.68
N VAL A 92 2.46 -9.58 -0.89
CA VAL A 92 1.44 -9.18 0.09
C VAL A 92 1.62 -9.93 1.42
N GLY A 93 1.91 -11.23 1.37
CA GLY A 93 2.19 -12.03 2.56
C GLY A 93 3.43 -11.55 3.32
N GLU A 94 4.52 -11.29 2.61
CA GLU A 94 5.75 -10.72 3.18
C GLU A 94 5.49 -9.34 3.81
N LEU A 95 4.76 -8.47 3.13
CA LEU A 95 4.40 -7.15 3.64
C LEU A 95 3.50 -7.24 4.88
N ARG A 96 2.55 -8.18 4.93
CA ARG A 96 1.71 -8.43 6.11
C ARG A 96 2.56 -8.88 7.30
N ASN A 97 3.49 -9.80 7.10
CA ASN A 97 4.39 -10.28 8.16
C ASN A 97 5.28 -9.14 8.69
N ASN A 98 5.81 -8.31 7.79
CA ASN A 98 6.62 -7.15 8.16
C ASN A 98 5.80 -6.09 8.92
N LEU A 99 4.54 -5.85 8.53
CA LEU A 99 3.60 -4.98 9.26
C LEU A 99 3.37 -5.51 10.68
N GLN A 100 3.07 -6.80 10.83
CA GLN A 100 2.82 -7.40 12.14
C GLN A 100 4.06 -7.32 13.05
N LYS A 101 5.25 -7.59 12.50
CA LYS A 101 6.52 -7.46 13.25
C LYS A 101 6.72 -6.03 13.74
N LEU A 102 6.52 -5.05 12.87
CA LEU A 102 6.74 -3.64 13.18
C LEU A 102 5.68 -3.10 14.17
N GLU A 103 4.45 -3.62 14.13
CA GLU A 103 3.44 -3.36 15.18
C GLU A 103 3.81 -3.95 16.54
N PHE A 104 4.35 -5.17 16.55
CA PHE A 104 4.81 -5.81 17.78
C PHE A 104 5.98 -5.05 18.41
N GLU A 105 6.97 -4.67 17.61
CA GLU A 105 8.11 -3.84 18.05
C GLU A 105 7.63 -2.51 18.64
N GLN A 106 6.68 -1.85 17.98
CA GLN A 106 6.08 -0.61 18.51
C GLN A 106 5.34 -0.80 19.84
N GLN A 107 4.58 -1.89 20.01
CA GLN A 107 3.90 -2.19 21.27
C GLN A 107 4.89 -2.47 22.40
N GLN A 108 5.99 -3.16 22.10
CA GLN A 108 7.06 -3.42 23.05
C GLN A 108 7.77 -2.12 23.47
N GLU A 109 8.15 -1.26 22.53
CA GLU A 109 8.77 0.04 22.82
C GLU A 109 7.87 0.94 23.69
N LYS A 110 6.56 0.92 23.42
CA LYS A 110 5.57 1.65 24.21
C LYS A 110 5.45 1.10 25.64
N SER A 111 5.47 -0.22 25.80
CA SER A 111 5.35 -0.87 27.11
C SER A 111 6.58 -0.62 27.99
N LEU A 112 7.75 -0.53 27.38
CA LEU A 112 9.02 -0.28 28.05
C LEU A 112 9.35 1.22 28.17
N ASN A 113 8.48 2.12 27.70
CA ASN A 113 8.68 3.57 27.63
C ASN A 113 10.03 3.98 27.00
N LEU A 114 10.49 3.22 26.00
CA LEU A 114 11.83 3.37 25.39
C LEU A 114 11.91 4.50 24.36
N THR A 115 10.78 5.10 23.98
CA THR A 115 10.70 6.11 22.92
C THR A 115 9.86 7.31 23.34
N SER A 116 10.21 8.49 22.80
CA SER A 116 9.50 9.73 23.09
C SER A 116 8.06 9.70 22.58
N ASN A 117 7.15 10.43 23.24
CA ASN A 117 5.76 10.57 22.79
C ASN A 117 5.64 11.08 21.34
N ALA A 118 6.58 11.90 20.87
CA ALA A 118 6.62 12.37 19.49
C ALA A 118 6.97 11.23 18.52
N THR A 119 8.00 10.44 18.83
CA THR A 119 8.41 9.26 18.06
C THR A 119 7.28 8.23 17.97
N GLN A 120 6.59 7.95 19.08
CA GLN A 120 5.45 7.02 19.09
C GLN A 120 4.34 7.46 18.12
N ARG A 121 4.01 8.76 18.10
CA ARG A 121 2.99 9.31 17.19
C ARG A 121 3.41 9.20 15.72
N ILE A 122 4.67 9.49 15.41
CA ILE A 122 5.21 9.36 14.04
C ILE A 122 5.11 7.90 13.61
N ASN A 123 5.60 6.97 14.43
CA ASN A 123 5.62 5.56 14.09
C ASN A 123 4.20 5.01 13.88
N LEU A 124 3.24 5.37 14.75
CA LEU A 124 1.83 4.96 14.62
C LEU A 124 1.23 5.44 13.30
N ASN A 125 1.48 6.70 12.95
CA ASN A 125 0.94 7.26 11.71
C ASN A 125 1.54 6.58 10.47
N GLN A 126 2.84 6.27 10.47
CA GLN A 126 3.49 5.56 9.35
C GLN A 126 2.91 4.16 9.15
N VAL A 127 2.71 3.41 10.24
CA VAL A 127 2.07 2.08 10.18
C VAL A 127 0.66 2.16 9.63
N GLU A 128 -0.13 3.11 10.13
CA GLU A 128 -1.52 3.29 9.69
C GLU A 128 -1.58 3.67 8.19
N GLN A 129 -0.67 4.51 7.72
CA GLN A 129 -0.56 4.86 6.30
C GLN A 129 -0.22 3.63 5.44
N LEU A 130 0.74 2.80 5.84
CA LEU A 130 1.08 1.57 5.14
C LEU A 130 -0.11 0.60 5.06
N LYS A 131 -0.84 0.43 6.18
CA LYS A 131 -2.06 -0.40 6.21
C LYS A 131 -3.13 0.09 5.24
N ARG A 132 -3.43 1.39 5.28
CA ARG A 132 -4.40 2.01 4.36
C ARG A 132 -4.00 1.79 2.90
N ARG A 133 -2.72 1.97 2.58
CA ARG A 133 -2.19 1.76 1.23
C ARG A 133 -2.29 0.29 0.79
N LEU A 134 -1.97 -0.65 1.67
CA LEU A 134 -2.14 -2.08 1.41
C LEU A 134 -3.61 -2.44 1.12
N CYS A 135 -4.55 -1.95 1.93
CA CYS A 135 -5.98 -2.19 1.69
C CYS A 135 -6.43 -1.68 0.30
N GLN A 136 -6.02 -0.46 -0.08
CA GLN A 136 -6.35 0.09 -1.40
C GLN A 136 -5.80 -0.77 -2.56
N ILE A 137 -4.59 -1.30 -2.40
CA ILE A 137 -3.97 -2.20 -3.38
C ILE A 137 -4.73 -3.52 -3.47
N LEU A 138 -5.13 -4.10 -2.33
CA LEU A 138 -5.92 -5.33 -2.29
C LEU A 138 -7.30 -5.16 -2.94
N GLU A 139 -7.96 -4.01 -2.73
CA GLU A 139 -9.23 -3.66 -3.38
C GLU A 139 -9.08 -3.57 -4.90
N LYS A 140 -8.01 -2.92 -5.40
CA LYS A 140 -7.70 -2.87 -6.83
C LYS A 140 -7.50 -4.27 -7.40
N PHE A 141 -6.68 -5.09 -6.75
CA PHE A 141 -6.44 -6.47 -7.17
C PHE A 141 -7.74 -7.29 -7.24
N SER A 142 -8.57 -7.22 -6.20
CA SER A 142 -9.86 -7.92 -6.14
C SER A 142 -10.80 -7.50 -7.28
N LYS A 143 -10.83 -6.20 -7.62
CA LYS A 143 -11.64 -5.70 -8.76
C LYS A 143 -11.18 -6.29 -10.10
N ILE A 144 -9.87 -6.43 -10.28
CA ILE A 144 -9.26 -6.97 -11.51
C ILE A 144 -9.53 -8.48 -11.62
N GLU A 145 -9.30 -9.22 -10.53
CA GLU A 145 -9.53 -10.67 -10.45
C GLU A 145 -11.01 -11.02 -10.73
N ARG A 146 -11.96 -10.25 -10.17
CA ARG A 146 -13.40 -10.43 -10.44
C ARG A 146 -13.73 -10.29 -11.92
N ARG A 147 -13.26 -9.22 -12.57
CA ARG A 147 -13.44 -9.03 -14.02
C ARG A 147 -12.97 -10.26 -14.80
N LEU A 148 -11.83 -10.83 -14.39
CA LEU A 148 -11.24 -12.00 -15.03
C LEU A 148 -12.10 -13.27 -14.91
N SER A 149 -12.67 -13.51 -13.72
CA SER A 149 -13.55 -14.65 -13.47
C SER A 149 -14.90 -14.50 -14.19
N THR A 150 -15.47 -13.30 -14.18
CA THR A 150 -16.75 -13.00 -14.83
C THR A 150 -16.62 -13.12 -16.35
N THR A 151 -15.58 -12.58 -16.98
CA THR A 151 -15.44 -12.68 -18.44
C THR A 151 -15.18 -14.12 -18.92
N LYS A 152 -14.46 -14.95 -18.16
CA LYS A 152 -14.29 -16.38 -18.50
C LYS A 152 -15.61 -17.15 -18.42
N ARG A 153 -16.45 -16.87 -17.42
CA ARG A 153 -17.76 -17.52 -17.26
C ARG A 153 -18.78 -17.02 -18.27
N VAL A 154 -18.87 -15.70 -18.47
CA VAL A 154 -19.76 -15.07 -19.44
C VAL A 154 -19.37 -15.47 -20.86
N LYS A 155 -18.10 -15.42 -21.25
CA LYS A 155 -17.65 -15.89 -22.59
C LYS A 155 -18.02 -17.36 -22.84
N ARG A 156 -17.81 -18.25 -21.86
CA ARG A 156 -18.19 -19.66 -21.98
C ARG A 156 -19.71 -19.87 -22.05
N GLN A 157 -20.48 -19.10 -21.28
CA GLN A 157 -21.94 -19.19 -21.32
C GLN A 157 -22.52 -18.61 -22.62
N LEU A 158 -21.94 -17.52 -23.13
CA LEU A 158 -22.29 -16.93 -24.43
C LEU A 158 -21.95 -17.87 -25.60
N GLU A 159 -20.79 -18.53 -25.55
CA GLU A 159 -20.39 -19.57 -26.52
C GLU A 159 -21.34 -20.79 -26.51
N LEU A 160 -21.95 -21.10 -25.36
CA LEU A 160 -22.92 -22.20 -25.22
C LEU A 160 -24.36 -21.79 -25.55
N ALA A 161 -24.73 -20.52 -25.32
CA ALA A 161 -26.10 -20.02 -25.42
C ALA A 161 -26.41 -19.29 -26.73
N GLY A 162 -25.41 -18.81 -27.48
CA GLY A 162 -25.59 -18.18 -28.80
C GLY A 162 -26.26 -16.80 -28.82
N GLU A 163 -26.53 -16.19 -27.66
CA GLU A 163 -27.26 -14.92 -27.50
C GLU A 163 -26.48 -13.94 -26.59
N PRO A 164 -26.45 -12.62 -26.89
CA PRO A 164 -25.67 -11.64 -26.12
C PRO A 164 -26.43 -11.14 -24.88
N LEU A 165 -26.11 -11.68 -23.70
CA LEU A 165 -26.63 -11.15 -22.43
C LEU A 165 -25.74 -10.03 -21.87
N ASN A 166 -26.37 -8.96 -21.38
CA ASN A 166 -25.73 -7.73 -20.90
C ASN A 166 -24.96 -7.89 -19.58
N GLN A 167 -23.82 -7.22 -19.53
CA GLN A 167 -22.78 -7.38 -18.50
C GLN A 167 -23.14 -6.77 -17.13
N GLU A 168 -24.12 -5.87 -17.08
CA GLU A 168 -24.50 -5.09 -15.88
C GLU A 168 -25.26 -5.93 -14.84
N ASP A 169 -26.12 -6.88 -15.27
CA ASP A 169 -26.90 -7.73 -14.36
C ASP A 169 -26.03 -8.73 -13.58
N VAL A 170 -24.89 -9.12 -14.16
CA VAL A 170 -23.93 -10.04 -13.54
C VAL A 170 -23.09 -9.33 -12.47
N GLU A 171 -22.84 -8.03 -12.62
CA GLU A 171 -22.07 -7.23 -11.64
C GLU A 171 -22.84 -7.07 -10.32
N HIS A 172 -24.16 -6.88 -10.38
CA HIS A 172 -25.02 -6.67 -9.19
C HIS A 172 -25.15 -7.92 -8.29
N LEU A 173 -25.11 -9.13 -8.86
CA LEU A 173 -25.19 -10.39 -8.10
C LEU A 173 -23.88 -10.76 -7.37
N LEU A 174 -22.75 -10.21 -7.81
CA LEU A 174 -21.42 -10.50 -7.26
C LEU A 174 -21.05 -9.59 -6.08
N GLU A 175 -21.64 -8.38 -5.99
CA GLU A 175 -21.42 -7.46 -4.85
C GLU A 175 -21.87 -8.05 -3.52
N LYS A 176 -22.92 -8.89 -3.51
CA LYS A 176 -23.49 -9.49 -2.29
C LYS A 176 -22.58 -10.50 -1.58
N ASN A 177 -21.66 -11.16 -2.30
CA ASN A 177 -20.77 -12.18 -1.71
C ASN A 177 -19.46 -11.60 -1.15
N LEU A 178 -19.11 -10.36 -1.48
CA LEU A 178 -17.85 -9.72 -1.10
C LEU A 178 -17.81 -9.25 0.36
N ASN A 179 -18.97 -8.87 0.92
CA ASN A 179 -19.07 -8.50 2.32
C ASN A 179 -18.62 -9.65 3.25
N LYS A 180 -18.74 -10.92 2.82
CA LYS A 180 -18.26 -12.06 3.63
C LYS A 180 -16.75 -12.23 3.58
N PHE A 181 -16.13 -12.14 2.40
CA PHE A 181 -14.69 -12.39 2.23
C PHE A 181 -13.83 -11.27 2.84
N PHE A 182 -14.28 -10.03 2.74
CA PHE A 182 -13.56 -8.88 3.32
C PHE A 182 -13.56 -8.91 4.87
N ILE A 183 -14.64 -9.45 5.48
CA ILE A 183 -14.73 -9.65 6.92
C ILE A 183 -13.78 -10.78 7.38
N GLU A 184 -13.67 -11.88 6.63
CA GLU A 184 -12.81 -13.01 7.02
C GLU A 184 -11.30 -12.65 7.05
N ILE A 185 -10.80 -11.88 6.09
CA ILE A 185 -9.36 -11.52 6.02
C ILE A 185 -8.95 -10.53 7.11
N LEU A 186 -9.87 -9.69 7.60
CA LEU A 186 -9.59 -8.70 8.63
C LEU A 186 -9.74 -9.25 10.06
N THR A 187 -10.33 -10.44 10.23
CA THR A 187 -10.66 -11.02 11.55
C THR A 187 -9.78 -12.21 11.94
N GLN A 188 -8.88 -12.68 11.06
CA GLN A 188 -7.88 -13.73 11.31
C GLN A 188 -6.46 -13.21 11.06
#